data_AF-A0A2U2X274-F1
#
_entry.id   AF-A0A2U2X274-F1
#
_cell.length_a   1.000
_cell.length_b   1.000
_cell.length_c   1.000
_cell.angle_alpha   90.00
_cell.angle_beta   90.00
_cell.angle_gamma   90.00
#
_symmetry.space_group_name_H-M   'P 1'
#
loop_
_entity.id
_entity.type
_entity.pdbx_description
1 polymer ?
#
loop_
_entity_poly.entity_id
_entity_poly.type
_entity_poly.pdbx_seq_one_letter_code
_entity_poly.pdbx_strand_id
1 'polypeptide(L)'
;MGAMDKLGKKLDSRLMGVVFGIALTIIGFVVFWQWKYSDRSFSQLYTLISASENHRNDLLVFSLIPNLLLFYFTNFQWRWDRFTTGLVGVTIILTVVVAALILL
;
A
#
# COMPACT_ATOMS: atom_id res chain seq x y z
N MET A 1 30.59 6.59 1.34
CA MET A 1 29.25 6.74 0.74
C MET A 1 28.54 5.40 0.85
N GLY A 2 27.55 5.29 1.74
CA GLY A 2 26.83 4.04 1.98
C GLY A 2 25.99 3.62 0.78
N ALA A 3 25.67 2.33 0.66
CA ALA A 3 24.80 1.83 -0.41
C ALA A 3 23.43 2.55 -0.45
N MET A 4 22.90 2.90 0.73
CA MET A 4 21.67 3.67 0.92
C MET A 4 21.73 5.08 0.31
N ASP A 5 22.86 5.79 0.39
CA ASP A 5 23.02 7.12 -0.22
C ASP A 5 22.98 7.05 -1.75
N LYS A 6 23.59 6.01 -2.32
CA LYS A 6 23.61 5.82 -3.78
C LYS A 6 22.24 5.43 -4.32
N LEU A 7 21.49 4.61 -3.58
CA LEU A 7 20.11 4.26 -3.89
C LEU A 7 19.19 5.48 -3.76
N GLY A 8 19.31 6.24 -2.68
CA GLY A 8 18.53 7.45 -2.46
C GLY A 8 18.67 8.45 -3.59
N LYS A 9 19.89 8.70 -4.09
CA LYS A 9 20.09 9.62 -5.23
C LYS A 9 19.37 9.20 -6.52
N LYS A 10 19.08 7.91 -6.72
CA LYS A 10 18.36 7.41 -7.90
C LYS A 10 16.86 7.29 -7.68
N LEU A 11 16.46 6.90 -6.48
CA LEU A 11 15.07 6.58 -6.15
C LEU A 11 14.31 7.78 -5.56
N ASP A 12 14.99 8.79 -5.02
CA ASP A 12 14.37 9.96 -4.40
C ASP A 12 13.71 10.92 -5.40
N SER A 13 12.60 10.44 -5.97
CA SER A 13 11.74 11.20 -6.88
C SER A 13 10.29 10.95 -6.54
N ARG A 14 9.45 11.96 -6.77
CA ARG A 14 8.01 11.90 -6.48
C ARG A 14 7.32 10.77 -7.24
N LEU A 15 7.66 10.59 -8.51
CA LEU A 15 7.09 9.52 -9.34
C LEU A 15 7.41 8.14 -8.78
N MET A 16 8.64 7.91 -8.31
CA MET A 16 9.00 6.63 -7.70
C MET A 16 8.22 6.39 -6.41
N GLY A 17 8.01 7.42 -5.59
CA GLY A 17 7.15 7.33 -4.41
C GLY A 17 5.72 6.91 -4.75
N VAL A 18 5.14 7.51 -5.81
CA VAL A 18 3.80 7.16 -6.29
C VAL A 18 3.75 5.71 -6.79
N VAL A 19 4.70 5.31 -7.64
CA VAL A 19 4.78 3.96 -8.20
C VAL A 19 4.90 2.92 -7.10
N PHE A 20 5.78 3.15 -6.12
CA PHE A 20 5.95 2.25 -4.99
C PHE A 20 4.71 2.19 -4.12
N GLY A 21 4.04 3.31 -3.83
CA GLY A 21 2.80 3.31 -3.04
C GLY A 21 1.69 2.48 -3.70
N ILE A 22 1.53 2.57 -5.02
CA ILE A 22 0.55 1.75 -5.75
C ILE A 22 0.96 0.27 -5.73
N ALA A 23 2.20 -0.02 -6.11
CA ALA A 23 2.71 -1.38 -6.20
C ALA A 23 2.64 -2.11 -4.86
N LEU A 24 3.07 -1.44 -3.77
CA LEU A 24 3.02 -1.99 -2.42
C LEU A 24 1.60 -2.23 -1.94
N THR A 25 0.64 -1.38 -2.33
CA THR A 25 -0.77 -1.61 -1.98
C THR A 25 -1.31 -2.86 -2.66
N ILE A 26 -1.02 -3.04 -3.95
CA ILE A 26 -1.41 -4.25 -4.70
C ILE A 26 -0.76 -5.50 -4.11
N ILE A 27 0.54 -5.43 -3.80
CA ILE A 27 1.26 -6.54 -3.16
C ILE A 27 0.66 -6.84 -1.78
N GLY A 28 0.39 -5.82 -0.96
CA GLY A 28 -0.22 -5.96 0.35
C GLY A 28 -1.58 -6.65 0.28
N PHE A 29 -2.42 -6.27 -0.69
CA PHE A 29 -3.69 -6.94 -0.96
C PHE A 29 -3.51 -8.42 -1.26
N VAL A 30 -2.61 -8.76 -2.19
CA VAL A 30 -2.39 -10.16 -2.62
C VAL A 30 -1.83 -10.98 -1.47
N VAL A 31 -0.85 -10.46 -0.74
CA VAL A 31 -0.26 -11.15 0.43
C VAL A 31 -1.32 -11.40 1.50
N PHE A 32 -2.16 -10.41 1.81
CA PHE A 32 -3.20 -10.57 2.81
C PHE A 32 -4.30 -11.54 2.36
N TRP A 33 -4.71 -11.51 1.09
CA TRP A 33 -5.61 -12.51 0.51
C TRP A 33 -5.03 -13.91 0.68
N GLN A 34 -3.80 -14.15 0.22
CA GLN A 34 -3.16 -15.46 0.33
C GLN A 34 -2.95 -15.89 1.78
N TRP A 35 -2.81 -14.96 2.72
CA TRP A 35 -2.66 -15.30 4.13
C TRP A 35 -3.99 -15.68 4.81
N LYS A 36 -5.06 -14.90 4.58
CA LYS A 36 -6.34 -15.05 5.30
C LYS A 36 -7.39 -15.88 4.55
N TYR A 37 -7.36 -15.88 3.23
CA TYR A 37 -8.36 -16.55 2.38
C TYR A 37 -7.70 -17.38 1.26
N SER A 38 -6.61 -18.10 1.59
CA SER A 38 -5.87 -18.97 0.65
C SER A 38 -6.74 -20.04 -0.02
N ASP A 39 -7.79 -20.49 0.65
CA ASP A 39 -8.75 -21.49 0.17
C ASP A 39 -9.80 -20.92 -0.80
N ARG A 40 -9.83 -19.59 -0.98
CA ARG A 40 -10.86 -18.90 -1.77
C ARG A 40 -10.32 -18.48 -3.12
N SER A 41 -11.04 -18.87 -4.18
CA SER A 41 -10.79 -18.33 -5.52
C SER A 41 -11.12 -16.84 -5.58
N PHE A 42 -10.63 -16.14 -6.61
CA PHE A 42 -10.90 -14.71 -6.78
C PHE A 42 -12.40 -14.39 -6.82
N SER A 43 -13.21 -15.23 -7.46
CA SER A 43 -14.67 -15.06 -7.53
C SER A 43 -15.32 -15.20 -6.14
N GLN A 44 -14.88 -16.17 -5.34
CA GLN A 44 -15.38 -16.37 -3.98
C GLN A 44 -14.94 -15.23 -3.06
N LEU A 45 -13.71 -14.73 -3.22
CA LEU A 45 -13.21 -13.57 -2.50
C LEU A 45 -14.07 -12.34 -2.80
N TYR A 46 -14.39 -12.10 -4.07
CA TYR A 46 -15.25 -10.99 -4.46
C TYR A 46 -16.62 -11.09 -3.79
N THR A 47 -17.26 -12.26 -3.81
CA THR A 47 -18.54 -12.47 -3.12
C THR A 47 -18.43 -12.22 -1.62
N LEU A 48 -17.35 -12.65 -0.96
CA LEU A 48 -17.13 -12.46 0.47
C LEU A 48 -16.96 -10.99 0.85
N ILE A 49 -16.13 -10.26 0.07
CA ILE A 49 -15.89 -8.83 0.23
C ILE A 49 -17.20 -8.07 -0.03
N SER A 50 -17.97 -8.42 -1.06
CA SER A 50 -19.26 -7.78 -1.35
C SER A 50 -20.35 -8.09 -0.32
N ALA A 51 -20.25 -9.19 0.43
CA ALA A 51 -21.27 -9.61 1.38
C ALA A 51 -21.16 -8.94 2.76
N SER A 52 -20.03 -8.32 3.10
CA SER A 52 -19.80 -7.83 4.46
C SER A 52 -18.78 -6.70 4.55
N GLU A 53 -19.20 -5.58 5.14
CA GLU A 53 -18.35 -4.43 5.44
C GLU A 53 -17.09 -4.78 6.22
N ASN A 54 -17.20 -5.68 7.20
CA ASN A 54 -16.06 -6.12 8.00
C ASN A 54 -15.01 -6.83 7.15
N HIS A 55 -15.44 -7.65 6.18
CA HIS A 55 -14.52 -8.33 5.27
C HIS A 55 -13.87 -7.35 4.28
N ARG A 56 -14.61 -6.31 3.82
CA ARG A 56 -14.04 -5.20 3.03
C ARG A 56 -12.97 -4.46 3.81
N ASN A 57 -13.28 -4.08 5.06
CA ASN A 57 -12.39 -3.32 5.91
C ASN A 57 -11.08 -4.08 6.15
N ASP A 58 -11.18 -5.33 6.61
CA ASP A 58 -10.03 -6.17 6.88
C ASP A 58 -9.10 -6.28 5.67
N LEU A 59 -9.63 -6.55 4.48
CA LEU A 59 -8.78 -6.83 3.34
C LEU A 59 -8.22 -5.55 2.68
N LEU A 60 -9.02 -4.49 2.60
CA LEU A 60 -8.62 -3.25 1.95
C LEU A 60 -7.73 -2.38 2.85
N VAL A 61 -7.99 -2.30 4.15
CA VAL A 61 -7.15 -1.50 5.07
C VAL A 61 -5.78 -2.14 5.23
N PHE A 62 -5.70 -3.48 5.36
CA PHE A 62 -4.41 -4.17 5.46
C PHE A 62 -3.51 -3.97 4.23
N SER A 63 -4.11 -3.77 3.06
CA SER A 63 -3.35 -3.50 1.83
C SER A 63 -2.53 -2.21 1.90
N LEU A 64 -2.90 -1.24 2.76
CA LEU A 64 -2.19 0.04 2.92
C LEU A 64 -1.02 -0.02 3.92
N ILE A 65 -0.94 -1.07 4.75
CA ILE A 65 0.11 -1.19 5.80
C ILE A 65 1.53 -1.13 5.21
N PRO A 66 1.86 -1.79 4.09
CA PRO A 66 3.19 -1.69 3.48
C PRO A 66 3.60 -0.26 3.13
N ASN A 67 2.64 0.62 2.78
CA ASN A 67 2.95 2.03 2.51
C ASN A 67 3.35 2.76 3.80
N LEU A 68 2.70 2.47 4.93
CA LEU A 68 3.06 3.04 6.23
C LEU A 68 4.46 2.60 6.67
N LEU A 69 4.78 1.34 6.43
CA LEU A 69 6.09 0.78 6.73
C LEU A 69 7.17 1.43 5.85
N LEU A 70 6.93 1.56 4.55
CA LEU A 70 7.87 2.24 3.66
C LEU A 70 8.01 3.73 4.02
N PHE A 71 6.91 4.40 4.37
CA PHE A 71 6.93 5.77 4.85
C PHE A 71 7.84 5.94 6.06
N TYR A 72 7.79 5.03 7.03
CA TYR A 72 8.67 5.07 8.19
C TYR A 72 10.15 5.12 7.77
N PHE A 73 10.55 4.20 6.88
CA PHE A 73 11.93 4.13 6.41
C PHE A 73 12.35 5.35 5.59
N THR A 74 11.52 5.76 4.62
CA THR A 74 11.89 6.84 3.70
C THR A 74 11.83 8.21 4.36
N ASN A 75 10.94 8.42 5.33
CA ASN A 75 10.80 9.68 6.04
C ASN A 75 11.81 9.83 7.19
N PHE A 76 11.91 8.84 8.08
CA PHE A 76 12.71 8.95 9.31
C PHE A 76 14.13 8.43 9.15
N GLN A 77 14.32 7.28 8.49
CA GLN A 77 15.63 6.64 8.45
C GLN A 77 16.50 7.14 7.29
N TRP A 78 15.95 7.21 6.07
CA TRP A 78 16.72 7.51 4.86
C TRP A 78 16.56 8.93 4.34
N ARG A 79 15.56 9.67 4.82
CA ARG A 79 15.29 11.08 4.48
C ARG A 79 15.16 11.33 2.97
N TRP A 80 14.40 10.48 2.29
CA TRP A 80 14.07 10.63 0.86
C TRP A 80 12.82 11.50 0.73
N ASP A 81 12.98 12.82 0.86
CA ASP A 81 11.87 13.76 1.00
C ASP A 81 10.94 13.77 -0.22
N ARG A 82 11.50 13.69 -1.44
CA ARG A 82 10.71 13.73 -2.69
C ARG A 82 9.95 12.42 -2.87
N PHE A 83 10.59 11.30 -2.62
CA PHE A 83 9.95 9.98 -2.63
C PHE A 83 8.81 9.93 -1.61
N THR A 84 9.09 10.33 -0.37
CA THR A 84 8.12 10.32 0.73
C THR A 84 6.91 11.18 0.40
N THR A 85 7.11 12.37 -0.19
CA THR A 85 6.00 13.23 -0.65
C THR A 85 5.10 12.50 -1.66
N GLY A 86 5.69 11.81 -2.64
CA GLY A 86 4.93 11.02 -3.63
C GLY A 86 4.20 9.85 -3.00
N LEU A 87 4.86 9.11 -2.11
CA LEU A 87 4.31 7.97 -1.38
C LEU A 87 3.12 8.37 -0.51
N VAL A 88 3.26 9.44 0.28
CA VAL A 88 2.17 9.94 1.14
C VAL A 88 1.02 10.45 0.30
N GLY A 89 1.29 11.23 -0.75
CA GLY A 89 0.26 11.76 -1.63
C GLY A 89 -0.60 10.66 -2.25
N VAL A 90 0.03 9.60 -2.78
CA VAL A 90 -0.74 8.47 -3.33
C VAL A 90 -1.43 7.66 -2.24
N THR A 91 -0.81 7.49 -1.06
CA THR A 91 -1.42 6.76 0.05
C THR A 91 -2.69 7.45 0.55
N ILE A 92 -2.74 8.78 0.60
CA ILE A 92 -3.95 9.53 0.95
C ILE A 92 -5.06 9.26 -0.06
N ILE A 93 -4.76 9.35 -1.37
CA ILE A 93 -5.74 9.07 -2.43
C ILE A 93 -6.26 7.63 -2.31
N LEU A 94 -5.37 6.66 -2.16
CA LEU A 94 -5.73 5.25 -2.00
C LEU A 94 -6.56 5.02 -0.74
N THR A 95 -6.25 5.72 0.36
CA THR A 95 -7.03 5.63 1.60
C THR A 95 -8.46 6.13 1.40
N VAL A 96 -8.65 7.24 0.69
CA VAL A 96 -10.00 7.75 0.36
C VAL A 96 -10.75 6.76 -0.52
N VAL A 97 -10.09 6.17 -1.52
CA VAL A 97 -10.69 5.15 -2.40
C VAL A 97 -11.09 3.91 -1.59
N VAL A 98 -10.20 3.41 -0.73
CA VAL A 98 -10.49 2.27 0.15
C VAL A 98 -11.65 2.55 1.09
N ALA A 99 -11.67 3.72 1.73
CA ALA A 99 -12.76 4.12 2.61
C ALA A 99 -14.10 4.17 1.86
N ALA A 100 -14.12 4.75 0.66
CA ALA A 100 -15.31 4.78 -0.19
C ALA A 100 -15.79 3.36 -0.55
N LEU A 101 -14.87 2.46 -0.93
CA LEU A 101 -15.20 1.08 -1.26
C LEU A 101 -15.72 0.26 -0.07
N ILE A 102 -15.32 0.59 1.17
CA ILE A 102 -15.82 -0.09 2.37
C ILE A 102 -17.28 0.30 2.64
N LEU A 103 -17.63 1.57 2.38
CA LEU A 103 -18.95 2.16 2.64
C LEU A 103 -19.99 1.87 1.55
N LEU A 104 -19.57 1.39 0.37
CA LEU A 104 -20.42 0.93 -0.73
C LEU A 104 -20.71 -0.57 -0.58
#